data_AF-A0A6C0B347-F1
#
_entry.id   AF-A0A6C0B347-F1
#
_cell.length_a   1.000
_cell.length_b   1.000
_cell.length_c   1.000
_cell.angle_alpha   90.00
_cell.angle_beta   90.00
_cell.angle_gamma   90.00
#
_symmetry.space_group_name_H-M   'P 1'
#
loop_
_entity.id
_entity.type
_entity.pdbx_description
1 polymer ?
#
loop_
_entity_poly.entity_id
_entity_poly.type
_entity_poly.pdbx_seq_one_letter_code
_entity_poly.pdbx_strand_id
1 'polypeptide(L)'
;MKKDLVGSIVLIAVFAVVLTMGNIFPQGLEVLLLLGRPLSTALLLGGIVMLYCCKYHASALVAGLLSVYLLKMMWTTWPRSDDRRLHLEVGRDQARFDPTTSIDLQFANGTVVHDLPHLLVQPSFPEMLVFPPSADVQSEMNGE
;
A
#
# COMPACT_ATOMS: atom_id res chain seq x y z
N MET A 1 -7.33 1.22 -40.75
CA MET A 1 -8.46 2.09 -40.33
C MET A 1 -9.25 1.53 -39.14
N LYS A 2 -9.95 0.38 -39.22
CA LYS A 2 -10.73 -0.15 -38.07
C LYS A 2 -9.90 -0.34 -36.78
N LYS A 3 -8.68 -0.88 -36.89
CA LYS A 3 -7.78 -1.08 -35.74
C LYS A 3 -7.31 0.23 -35.09
N ASP A 4 -7.06 1.26 -35.89
CA ASP A 4 -6.67 2.59 -35.40
C ASP A 4 -7.83 3.30 -34.70
N LEU A 5 -9.05 3.14 -35.24
CA LEU A 5 -10.26 3.67 -34.61
C LEU A 5 -10.54 2.98 -33.26
N VAL A 6 -10.38 1.66 -33.18
CA VAL A 6 -10.54 0.93 -31.91
C VAL A 6 -9.47 1.36 -30.91
N GLY A 7 -8.21 1.47 -31.35
CA GLY A 7 -7.11 1.94 -30.50
C GLY A 7 -7.33 3.35 -29.97
N SER A 8 -7.80 4.27 -30.82
CA SER A 8 -8.09 5.65 -30.42
C SER A 8 -9.27 5.73 -29.46
N ILE A 9 -10.33 4.94 -29.64
CA ILE A 9 -11.45 4.88 -28.70
C ILE A 9 -10.99 4.40 -27.32
N VAL A 10 -10.16 3.36 -27.27
CA VAL A 10 -9.61 2.86 -26.00
C VAL A 10 -8.74 3.93 -25.33
N LEU A 11 -7.87 4.60 -26.08
CA LEU A 11 -7.05 5.71 -25.58
C LEU A 11 -7.89 6.89 -25.08
N ILE A 12 -8.98 7.21 -25.76
CA ILE A 12 -9.93 8.25 -25.32
C ILE A 12 -10.61 7.84 -24.02
N ALA A 13 -11.04 6.59 -23.89
CA ALA A 13 -11.64 6.09 -22.65
C ALA A 13 -10.65 6.17 -21.48
N VAL A 14 -9.39 5.75 -21.70
CA VAL A 14 -8.31 5.89 -20.71
C VAL A 14 -8.08 7.35 -20.35
N PHE A 15 -8.01 8.24 -21.35
CA PHE A 15 -7.81 9.67 -21.10
C PHE A 15 -8.98 10.29 -20.33
N ALA A 16 -10.21 9.90 -20.63
CA ALA A 16 -11.39 10.33 -19.90
C ALA A 16 -11.35 9.88 -18.43
N VAL A 17 -10.94 8.64 -18.16
CA VAL A 17 -10.72 8.14 -16.79
C VAL A 17 -9.64 8.94 -16.08
N VAL A 18 -8.53 9.25 -16.75
CA VAL A 18 -7.46 10.07 -16.17
C VAL A 18 -7.95 11.48 -15.84
N LEU A 19 -8.82 12.06 -16.66
CA LEU A 19 -9.43 13.37 -16.40
C LEU A 19 -10.43 13.34 -15.24
N THR A 20 -11.28 12.31 -15.15
CA THR A 20 -12.26 12.18 -14.07
C THR A 20 -11.61 11.85 -12.72
N MET A 21 -10.52 11.07 -12.74
CA MET A 21 -9.73 10.77 -11.54
C MET A 21 -8.78 11.92 -11.14
N GLY A 22 -8.54 12.89 -12.01
CA GLY A 22 -7.72 14.08 -11.70
C GLY A 22 -6.30 13.70 -11.22
N ASN A 23 -5.94 14.15 -10.01
CA ASN A 23 -4.64 13.90 -9.36
C ASN A 23 -4.50 12.50 -8.74
N ILE A 24 -5.55 11.67 -8.78
CA ILE A 24 -5.63 10.40 -8.03
C ILE A 24 -5.01 9.23 -8.82
N PHE A 25 -4.07 9.49 -9.73
CA PHE A 25 -3.29 8.44 -10.39
C PHE A 25 -1.83 8.38 -9.86
N PRO A 26 -1.62 8.20 -8.54
CA PRO A 26 -0.31 8.29 -7.92
C PRO A 26 0.65 7.23 -8.46
N GLN A 27 0.15 6.02 -8.68
CA GLN A 27 0.97 4.88 -9.11
C GLN A 27 1.56 5.11 -10.51
N GLY A 28 0.75 5.53 -11.49
CA GLY A 28 1.25 5.79 -12.85
C GLY A 28 2.22 6.97 -12.90
N LEU A 29 1.96 8.03 -12.13
CA LEU A 29 2.85 9.18 -12.06
C LEU A 29 4.15 8.88 -11.32
N GLU A 30 4.12 8.08 -10.24
CA GLU A 30 5.34 7.62 -9.55
C GLU A 30 6.16 6.68 -10.43
N VAL A 31 5.55 5.77 -11.21
CA VAL A 31 6.29 4.93 -12.18
C VAL A 31 6.99 5.80 -13.23
N LEU A 32 6.30 6.83 -13.75
CA LEU A 32 6.90 7.79 -14.67
C LEU A 32 8.00 8.63 -14.00
N LEU A 33 7.87 8.97 -12.72
CA LEU A 33 8.93 9.69 -12.00
C LEU A 33 10.11 8.78 -11.66
N LEU A 34 9.89 7.50 -11.36
CA LEU A 34 10.91 6.51 -11.06
C LEU A 34 11.85 6.29 -12.24
N LEU A 35 11.30 6.25 -13.46
CA LEU A 35 12.10 6.21 -14.69
C LEU A 35 12.96 7.48 -14.88
N GLY A 36 12.62 8.56 -14.19
CA GLY A 36 13.24 9.86 -14.34
C GLY A 36 12.51 10.73 -15.36
N ARG A 37 12.32 12.01 -15.02
CA ARG A 37 11.59 12.98 -15.85
C ARG A 37 12.03 13.02 -17.32
N PRO A 38 13.34 13.13 -17.67
CA PRO A 38 13.74 13.20 -19.06
C PRO A 38 13.52 11.87 -19.80
N LEU A 39 13.75 10.72 -19.14
CA LEU A 39 13.55 9.41 -19.76
C LEU A 39 12.08 9.15 -20.06
N SER A 40 11.19 9.50 -19.12
CA SER A 40 9.74 9.41 -19.31
C SER A 40 9.24 10.34 -20.41
N THR A 41 9.81 11.54 -20.54
CA THR A 41 9.49 12.41 -21.69
C THR A 41 9.88 11.78 -23.02
N ALA A 42 11.07 11.18 -23.09
CA ALA A 42 11.57 10.54 -24.30
C ALA A 42 10.75 9.30 -24.66
N LEU A 43 10.30 8.53 -23.66
CA LEU A 43 9.47 7.34 -23.86
C LEU A 43 8.08 7.72 -24.38
N LEU A 44 7.44 8.73 -23.82
CA LEU A 44 6.13 9.20 -24.28
C LEU A 44 6.21 9.76 -25.72
N LEU A 45 7.18 10.63 -25.99
CA LEU A 45 7.41 11.17 -27.34
C LEU A 45 7.77 10.07 -28.35
N GLY A 46 8.66 9.15 -27.97
CA GLY A 46 9.04 8.00 -28.79
C GLY A 46 7.86 7.09 -29.11
N GLY A 47 6.99 6.83 -28.14
CA GLY A 47 5.75 6.07 -28.35
C GLY A 47 4.81 6.72 -29.35
N ILE A 48 4.64 8.04 -29.29
CA ILE A 48 3.82 8.80 -30.26
C ILE A 48 4.41 8.70 -31.66
N VAL A 49 5.72 8.90 -31.80
CA VAL A 49 6.42 8.81 -33.09
C VAL A 49 6.29 7.39 -33.66
N MET A 50 6.44 6.36 -32.83
CA MET A 50 6.26 4.97 -33.25
C MET A 50 4.83 4.72 -33.76
N LEU A 51 3.81 5.16 -33.02
CA LEU A 51 2.41 5.04 -33.44
C LEU A 51 2.16 5.73 -34.78
N TYR A 52 2.75 6.91 -34.98
CA TYR A 52 2.65 7.65 -36.23
C TYR A 52 3.32 6.90 -37.40
N CYS A 53 4.54 6.38 -37.21
CA CYS A 53 5.25 5.58 -38.20
C CYS A 53 4.49 4.29 -38.57
N CYS A 54 3.77 3.69 -37.62
CA CYS A 54 2.94 2.51 -37.83
C CYS A 54 1.57 2.80 -38.46
N LYS A 55 1.32 4.02 -38.95
CA LYS A 55 0.06 4.48 -39.60
C LYS A 55 -1.16 4.51 -38.65
N TYR A 56 -0.94 4.62 -37.34
CA TYR A 56 -1.99 4.82 -36.33
C TYR A 56 -2.17 6.31 -36.02
N HIS A 57 -2.59 7.09 -37.01
CA HIS A 57 -2.64 8.55 -36.89
C HIS A 57 -3.64 9.04 -35.85
N ALA A 58 -4.83 8.41 -35.75
CA ALA A 58 -5.82 8.80 -34.77
C ALA A 58 -5.37 8.47 -33.35
N SER A 59 -4.81 7.27 -33.15
CA SER A 59 -4.25 6.86 -31.86
C SER A 59 -3.07 7.74 -31.45
N ALA A 60 -2.19 8.11 -32.40
CA ALA A 60 -1.05 8.98 -32.13
C ALA A 60 -1.48 10.38 -31.67
N LEU A 61 -2.54 10.96 -32.25
CA LEU A 61 -3.08 12.25 -31.82
C LEU A 61 -3.60 12.21 -30.39
N VAL A 62 -4.40 11.21 -30.04
CA VAL A 62 -4.95 11.05 -28.68
C VAL A 62 -3.81 10.79 -27.68
N ALA A 63 -2.87 9.93 -28.03
CA ALA A 63 -1.70 9.65 -27.21
C ALA A 63 -0.84 10.90 -26.99
N GLY A 64 -0.72 11.77 -28.00
CA GLY A 64 -0.05 13.07 -27.88
C GLY A 64 -0.73 13.99 -26.86
N LEU A 65 -2.06 14.11 -26.95
CA LEU A 65 -2.85 14.94 -26.05
C LEU A 65 -2.75 14.44 -24.60
N LEU A 66 -2.89 13.12 -24.40
CA LEU A 66 -2.68 12.46 -23.11
C LEU A 66 -1.26 12.69 -22.57
N SER A 67 -0.25 12.57 -23.44
CA SER A 67 1.16 12.75 -23.04
C SER A 67 1.43 14.18 -22.58
N VAL A 68 0.93 15.20 -23.28
CA VAL A 68 1.08 16.61 -22.87
C VAL A 68 0.44 16.84 -21.50
N TYR A 69 -0.75 16.30 -21.27
CA TYR A 69 -1.43 16.38 -19.98
C TYR A 69 -0.61 15.72 -18.85
N LEU A 70 -0.15 14.48 -19.06
CA LEU A 70 0.67 13.74 -18.11
C LEU A 70 2.01 14.41 -17.84
N LEU A 71 2.66 14.93 -18.87
CA LEU A 71 3.92 15.67 -18.76
C LEU A 71 3.74 16.92 -17.90
N LYS A 72 2.71 17.72 -18.17
CA LYS A 72 2.41 18.90 -17.35
C LYS A 72 2.21 18.50 -15.88
N MET A 73 1.35 17.51 -15.62
CA MET A 73 1.10 16.98 -14.28
C MET A 73 2.38 16.51 -13.58
N MET A 74 3.20 15.70 -14.26
CA MET A 74 4.44 15.13 -13.73
C MET A 74 5.50 16.21 -13.42
N TRP A 75 5.61 17.24 -14.24
CA TRP A 75 6.63 18.28 -14.09
C TRP A 75 6.24 19.39 -13.11
N THR A 76 4.95 19.73 -13.00
CA THR A 76 4.50 20.87 -12.19
C THR A 76 3.73 20.49 -10.94
N THR A 77 2.64 19.73 -11.10
CA THR A 77 1.59 19.62 -10.09
C THR A 77 1.88 18.47 -9.12
N TRP A 78 2.22 17.29 -9.65
CA TRP A 78 2.43 16.07 -8.87
C TRP A 78 3.59 16.16 -7.88
N PRO A 79 4.79 16.71 -8.21
CA PRO A 79 5.89 16.80 -7.25
C PRO A 79 5.58 17.67 -6.04
N ARG A 80 4.62 18.59 -6.15
CA ARG A 80 4.23 19.56 -5.12
C ARG A 80 2.90 19.22 -4.46
N SER A 81 2.20 18.17 -4.89
CA SER A 81 0.88 17.83 -4.35
C SER A 81 1.00 17.17 -2.97
N ASP A 82 0.06 17.50 -2.09
CA ASP A 82 -0.08 16.80 -0.80
C ASP A 82 -0.49 15.35 -1.01
N ASP A 83 -1.22 15.03 -2.08
CA ASP A 83 -1.56 13.65 -2.48
C ASP A 83 -0.30 12.79 -2.67
N ARG A 84 0.75 13.34 -3.28
CA ARG A 84 2.03 12.64 -3.44
C ARG A 84 2.72 12.41 -2.10
N ARG A 85 2.72 13.43 -1.23
CA ARG A 85 3.31 13.32 0.11
C ARG A 85 2.60 12.25 0.91
N LEU A 86 1.27 12.27 0.93
CA LEU A 86 0.45 11.27 1.59
C LEU A 86 0.71 9.88 1.00
N HIS A 87 0.79 9.73 -0.32
CA HIS A 87 1.09 8.45 -0.96
C HIS A 87 2.44 7.87 -0.50
N LEU A 88 3.48 8.70 -0.43
CA LEU A 88 4.81 8.28 0.04
C LEU A 88 4.81 7.95 1.53
N GLU A 89 4.08 8.71 2.35
CA GLU A 89 3.94 8.46 3.79
C GLU A 89 3.20 7.15 4.06
N VAL A 90 2.07 6.91 3.37
CA VAL A 90 1.32 5.66 3.44
C VAL A 90 2.20 4.49 3.02
N GLY A 91 2.94 4.61 1.92
CA GLY A 91 3.85 3.56 1.46
C GLY A 91 4.95 3.25 2.49
N ARG A 92 5.51 4.28 3.13
CA ARG A 92 6.50 4.12 4.20
C ARG A 92 5.91 3.47 5.44
N ASP A 93 4.71 3.84 5.84
CA ASP A 93 4.05 3.26 7.01
C ASP A 93 3.65 1.81 6.75
N GLN A 94 3.11 1.49 5.57
CA GLN A 94 2.83 0.11 5.17
C GLN A 94 4.09 -0.76 5.15
N ALA A 95 5.23 -0.22 4.72
CA ALA A 95 6.50 -0.94 4.74
C ALA A 95 7.00 -1.29 6.17
N ARG A 96 6.50 -0.60 7.22
CA ARG A 96 6.81 -0.95 8.62
C ARG A 96 5.99 -2.14 9.11
N PHE A 97 4.83 -2.39 8.52
CA PHE A 97 3.90 -3.44 8.91
C PHE A 97 4.14 -4.73 8.12
N ASP A 98 5.39 -5.21 8.15
CA ASP A 98 5.75 -6.51 7.59
C ASP A 98 5.73 -7.57 8.71
N PRO A 99 4.91 -8.63 8.62
CA PRO A 99 4.84 -9.68 9.64
C PRO A 99 6.18 -10.35 9.96
N THR A 100 7.14 -10.34 9.03
CA THR A 100 8.45 -10.96 9.21
C THR A 100 9.44 -10.09 9.98
N THR A 101 9.25 -8.77 10.01
CA THR A 101 10.18 -7.81 10.62
C THR A 101 9.55 -6.94 11.71
N SER A 102 8.22 -6.86 11.78
CA SER A 102 7.47 -6.07 12.74
C SER A 102 7.16 -6.87 13.99
N ILE A 103 7.76 -6.49 15.12
CA ILE A 103 7.55 -7.16 16.40
C ILE A 103 6.10 -7.02 16.90
N ASP A 104 5.46 -5.88 16.64
CA ASP A 104 4.08 -5.62 17.05
C ASP A 104 3.10 -6.55 16.32
N LEU A 105 3.32 -6.78 15.02
CA LEU A 105 2.52 -7.73 14.25
C LEU A 105 2.81 -9.18 14.66
N GLN A 106 4.04 -9.50 15.06
CA GLN A 106 4.38 -10.84 15.55
C GLN A 106 3.74 -11.13 16.90
N PHE A 107 3.67 -10.14 17.79
CA PHE A 107 2.90 -10.24 19.02
C PHE A 107 1.40 -10.35 18.75
N ALA A 108 0.86 -9.53 17.83
CA ALA A 108 -0.57 -9.56 17.49
C ALA A 108 -1.00 -10.89 16.85
N ASN A 109 -0.16 -11.47 15.99
CA ASN A 109 -0.43 -12.76 15.34
C ASN A 109 -0.02 -13.97 16.19
N GLY A 110 0.56 -13.76 17.38
CA GLY A 110 0.98 -14.81 18.30
C GLY A 110 2.17 -15.65 17.80
N THR A 111 2.90 -15.18 16.78
CA THR A 111 4.12 -15.87 16.30
C THR A 111 5.30 -15.67 17.23
N VAL A 112 5.29 -14.57 18.00
CA VAL A 112 6.20 -14.32 19.12
C VAL A 112 5.35 -14.05 20.36
N VAL A 113 5.73 -14.68 21.48
CA VAL A 113 5.12 -14.47 22.78
C VAL A 113 6.24 -14.08 23.74
N HIS A 114 5.95 -13.21 24.70
CA HIS A 114 6.90 -12.94 25.77
C HIS A 114 7.09 -14.20 26.60
N ASP A 115 8.34 -14.50 26.95
CA ASP A 115 8.60 -15.50 27.98
C ASP A 115 7.85 -15.12 29.25
N LEU A 116 7.20 -16.11 29.85
CA LEU A 116 6.55 -15.93 31.13
C LEU A 116 7.60 -15.41 32.14
N PRO A 117 7.25 -14.43 32.98
CA PRO A 117 8.20 -13.86 33.93
C PRO A 117 8.74 -14.98 34.83
N HIS A 118 10.04 -15.24 34.72
CA HIS A 118 10.76 -16.13 35.62
C HIS A 118 10.94 -15.40 36.96
N LEU A 119 10.38 -15.96 38.03
CA LEU A 119 10.69 -15.52 39.39
C LEU A 119 12.14 -15.87 39.71
N LEU A 120 13.03 -14.87 39.84
CA LEU A 120 14.44 -15.05 40.20
C LEU A 120 14.62 -15.85 41.50
N VAL A 121 13.61 -15.80 42.38
CA VAL A 121 13.49 -16.62 43.57
C VAL A 121 12.19 -17.39 43.44
N GLN A 122 12.28 -18.71 43.25
CA GLN A 122 11.08 -19.54 43.38
C GLN A 122 10.67 -19.57 44.85
N PRO A 123 9.45 -19.14 45.21
CA PRO A 123 8.95 -19.32 46.56
C PRO A 123 8.92 -20.81 46.90
N SER A 124 9.65 -21.23 47.94
CA SER A 124 9.45 -22.54 48.54
C SER A 124 8.17 -22.48 49.36
N PHE A 125 7.03 -22.70 48.71
CA PHE A 125 5.81 -22.91 49.45
C PHE A 125 5.92 -24.27 50.16
N PRO A 126 5.61 -24.36 51.46
CA PRO A 126 5.33 -25.67 52.05
C PRO A 126 4.21 -26.32 51.23
N GLU A 127 4.33 -27.63 51.01
CA GLU A 127 3.36 -28.44 50.30
C GLU A 127 1.98 -28.29 50.97
N MET A 128 1.17 -27.33 50.50
CA MET A 128 -0.23 -27.23 50.91
C MET A 128 -1.02 -28.28 50.15
N LEU A 129 -0.98 -29.51 50.66
CA LEU A 129 -2.10 -30.44 50.55
C LEU A 129 -3.15 -29.92 51.56
N VAL A 130 -4.39 -29.58 51.23
CA VAL A 130 -5.37 -30.27 50.39
C VAL A 130 -6.39 -29.23 49.87
N PHE A 131 -6.90 -29.49 48.67
CA PHE A 131 -8.19 -29.09 48.08
C PHE A 131 -9.34 -28.85 49.10
N PRO A 132 -10.43 -28.13 48.73
CA PRO A 132 -11.27 -27.38 49.67
C PRO A 132 -11.69 -28.15 50.92
N PRO A 133 -11.89 -27.45 52.06
CA PRO A 133 -12.32 -28.07 53.31
C PRO A 133 -13.52 -28.98 53.06
N SER A 134 -13.60 -30.10 53.78
CA SER A 134 -14.79 -30.95 53.74
C SER A 134 -16.04 -30.11 54.08
N ALA A 135 -17.19 -30.51 53.57
CA ALA A 135 -18.45 -29.79 53.80
C ALA A 135 -18.72 -29.54 55.30
N ASP A 136 -18.34 -30.50 56.16
CA ASP A 136 -18.47 -30.39 57.61
C ASP A 136 -17.60 -29.25 58.18
N VAL A 137 -16.34 -29.18 57.74
CA VAL A 137 -15.41 -28.10 58.15
C VAL A 137 -15.88 -26.76 57.60
N GLN A 138 -16.48 -26.74 56.41
CA GLN A 138 -17.06 -25.53 55.83
C GLN A 138 -18.30 -25.04 56.60
N SER A 139 -19.17 -25.95 57.06
CA SER A 139 -20.32 -25.64 57.92
C SER A 139 -19.88 -25.03 59.23
N GLU A 140 -18.89 -25.66 59.89
CA GLU A 140 -18.32 -25.18 61.16
C GLU A 140 -17.70 -23.79 61.01
N MET A 141 -16.97 -23.54 59.91
CA MET A 141 -16.39 -22.23 59.61
C MET A 141 -17.44 -21.16 59.27
N ASN A 142 -18.61 -21.56 58.76
CA ASN A 142 -19.71 -20.65 58.45
C ASN A 142 -20.66 -20.42 59.65
N GLY A 143 -20.41 -21.07 60.78
CA GLY A 143 -21.20 -20.90 62.01
C GLY A 143 -22.54 -21.63 62.02
N GLU A 144 -22.67 -22.69 61.22
CA GLU A 144 -23.79 -23.65 61.26
C GLU A 144 -23.47 -24.87 62.13
#